data_AF-A0A4R1JU76-F1
#
_entry.id   AF-A0A4R1JU76-F1
#
_cell.length_a   1.000
_cell.length_b   1.000
_cell.length_c   1.000
_cell.angle_alpha   90.00
_cell.angle_beta   90.00
_cell.angle_gamma   90.00
#
_symmetry.space_group_name_H-M   'P 1'
#
loop_
_entity.id
_entity.type
_entity.pdbx_description
1 polymer ?
#
loop_
_entity_poly.entity_id
_entity_poly.type
_entity_poly.pdbx_seq_one_letter_code
_entity_poly.pdbx_strand_id
1 'polypeptide(L)'
;MYSTSLKTKIWLGLCFGLVVGATFLRLSTKYFSPWIPPPFLLGISILFLIAALILPFVWHSMEKEKGINGSDLKTRLEHRIIYAMSLDLIMFGFHKIEGLQMIVPLGILDTPFSSLSGETLVWAFFKYSYPFTVFIALLQILTAVLLLFSRTRLFGLMLAVPMLVFITCLDIFYQMPLGPLSHGIILLLGVFYFLSQDSKRLIGFIFQPLQGSKSINIPNYYKNIYRISLFIWPLFFHFIYNYPDKHPQLTGKYQVQNLKIDNVALKAKSPKDSVLTTVYMDLEDEIAFDFNDWRYRYIGTYFLNEKNDSITIRWRYPSDKLDNFKGKLIRTNNQMFLKGKMNGEMLEMQLKK
;
A
#
# COMPACT_ATOMS: atom_id res chain seq x y z
N MET A 1 -22.57 -27.94 33.47
CA MET A 1 -21.14 -27.55 33.49
C MET A 1 -20.62 -27.65 32.06
N TYR A 2 -20.29 -26.53 31.40
CA TYR A 2 -19.83 -26.54 30.01
C TYR A 2 -18.35 -27.01 30.00
N SER A 3 -18.14 -28.33 29.88
CA SER A 3 -16.78 -28.89 29.73
C SER A 3 -16.22 -28.44 28.39
N THR A 4 -15.12 -27.69 28.42
CA THR A 4 -14.48 -27.19 27.20
C THR A 4 -13.56 -28.26 26.64
N SER A 5 -13.73 -28.60 25.35
CA SER A 5 -12.86 -29.56 24.66
C SER A 5 -11.39 -29.17 24.79
N LEU A 6 -10.50 -30.14 25.00
CA LEU A 6 -9.04 -29.93 25.04
C LEU A 6 -8.55 -29.15 23.82
N LYS A 7 -9.12 -29.40 22.63
CA LYS A 7 -8.81 -28.65 21.40
C LYS A 7 -9.06 -27.15 21.57
N THR A 8 -10.18 -26.77 22.17
CA THR A 8 -10.52 -25.35 22.41
C THR A 8 -9.55 -24.70 23.39
N LYS A 9 -9.14 -25.45 24.43
CA LYS A 9 -8.16 -24.99 25.41
C LYS A 9 -6.79 -24.76 24.77
N ILE A 10 -6.35 -25.66 23.89
CA ILE A 10 -5.08 -25.54 23.17
C ILE A 10 -5.08 -24.28 22.30
N TRP A 11 -6.12 -24.09 21.48
CA TRP A 11 -6.21 -22.89 20.63
C TRP A 11 -6.28 -21.60 21.45
N LEU A 12 -7.04 -21.58 22.56
CA LEU A 12 -7.09 -20.42 23.45
C LEU A 12 -5.73 -20.13 24.10
N GLY A 13 -5.03 -21.18 24.55
CA GLY A 13 -3.69 -21.08 25.13
C GLY A 13 -2.68 -20.51 24.13
N LEU A 14 -2.64 -21.06 22.92
CA LEU A 14 -1.79 -20.57 21.83
C LEU A 14 -2.09 -19.12 21.47
N CYS A 15 -3.38 -18.78 21.28
CA CYS A 15 -3.80 -17.41 21.02
C CYS A 15 -3.38 -16.46 22.14
N PHE A 16 -3.53 -16.88 23.40
CA PHE A 16 -3.07 -16.13 24.57
C PHE A 16 -1.57 -15.86 24.53
N GLY A 17 -0.73 -16.89 24.43
CA GLY A 17 0.73 -16.70 24.44
C GLY A 17 1.23 -15.89 23.26
N LEU A 18 0.68 -16.11 22.06
CA LEU A 18 1.08 -15.39 20.86
C LEU A 18 0.68 -13.92 20.93
N VAL A 19 -0.61 -13.61 21.13
CA VAL A 19 -1.10 -12.22 21.10
C VAL A 19 -0.58 -11.43 22.29
N VAL A 20 -0.69 -11.97 23.51
CA VAL A 20 -0.25 -11.26 24.72
C VAL A 20 1.27 -11.18 24.77
N GLY A 21 1.97 -12.26 24.42
CA GLY A 21 3.43 -12.28 24.36
C GLY A 21 3.99 -11.33 23.31
N ALA A 22 3.43 -11.29 22.09
CA ALA A 22 3.85 -10.36 21.05
C ALA A 22 3.57 -8.90 21.42
N THR A 23 2.39 -8.61 21.97
CA THR A 23 2.03 -7.27 22.48
C THR A 23 3.01 -6.83 23.57
N PHE A 24 3.29 -7.71 24.53
CA PHE A 24 4.24 -7.46 25.61
C PHE A 24 5.65 -7.20 25.05
N LEU A 25 6.15 -8.07 24.16
CA LEU A 25 7.48 -7.93 23.58
C LEU A 25 7.62 -6.56 22.89
N ARG A 26 6.64 -6.19 22.08
CA ARG A 26 6.68 -4.96 21.30
C ARG A 26 6.63 -3.71 22.18
N LEU A 27 5.69 -3.65 23.13
CA LEU A 27 5.59 -2.51 24.04
C LEU A 27 6.82 -2.42 24.94
N SER A 28 7.29 -3.55 25.46
CA SER A 28 8.43 -3.55 26.38
C SER A 28 9.74 -3.20 25.70
N THR A 29 10.00 -3.71 24.50
CA THR A 29 11.21 -3.34 23.74
C THR A 29 11.22 -1.87 23.35
N LYS A 30 10.05 -1.28 23.04
CA LYS A 30 9.97 0.15 22.73
C LYS A 30 10.13 1.05 23.96
N TYR A 31 9.49 0.71 25.08
CA TYR A 31 9.40 1.61 26.23
C TYR A 31 10.33 1.24 27.39
N PHE A 32 10.59 -0.05 27.63
CA PHE A 32 11.40 -0.51 28.76
C PHE A 32 12.86 -0.81 28.40
N SER A 33 13.25 -0.79 27.13
CA SER A 33 14.64 -1.02 26.70
C SER A 33 15.70 -0.08 27.30
N PRO A 34 15.38 1.17 27.71
CA PRO A 34 16.35 2.01 28.43
C PRO A 34 16.72 1.48 29.81
N TRP A 35 15.83 0.71 30.45
CA TRP A 35 16.01 0.19 31.82
C TRP A 35 16.26 -1.31 31.88
N ILE A 36 15.77 -2.07 30.89
CA ILE A 36 15.84 -3.54 30.87
C ILE A 36 16.46 -3.99 29.53
N PRO A 37 17.57 -4.76 29.55
CA PRO A 37 18.20 -5.20 28.32
C PRO A 37 17.27 -6.07 27.46
N PRO A 38 17.29 -5.94 26.12
CA PRO A 38 16.40 -6.67 25.21
C PRO A 38 16.35 -8.20 25.40
N PRO A 39 17.45 -8.92 25.72
CA PRO A 39 17.38 -10.37 25.95
C PRO A 39 16.45 -10.78 27.10
N PHE A 40 16.35 -9.97 28.16
CA PHE A 40 15.45 -10.26 29.28
C PHE A 40 13.98 -10.08 28.90
N LEU A 41 13.68 -9.03 28.12
CA LEU A 41 12.34 -8.76 27.60
C LEU A 41 11.87 -9.87 26.63
N LEU A 42 12.78 -10.35 25.78
CA LEU A 42 12.57 -11.53 24.96
C LEU A 42 12.32 -12.78 25.82
N GLY A 43 13.10 -12.98 26.88
CA GLY A 43 12.92 -14.09 27.82
C GLY A 43 11.50 -14.14 28.41
N ILE A 44 10.98 -13.00 28.88
CA ILE A 44 9.61 -12.92 29.42
C ILE A 44 8.57 -13.24 28.33
N SER A 45 8.80 -12.80 27.10
CA SER A 45 7.91 -13.08 25.96
C SER A 45 7.90 -14.57 25.62
N ILE A 46 9.05 -15.24 25.71
CA ILE A 46 9.17 -16.70 25.57
C ILE A 46 8.42 -17.43 26.69
N LEU A 47 8.41 -16.90 27.92
CA LEU A 47 7.61 -17.49 29.01
C LEU A 47 6.11 -17.48 28.70
N PHE A 48 5.58 -16.45 28.03
CA PHE A 48 4.19 -16.47 27.55
C PHE A 48 3.93 -17.58 26.53
N LEU A 49 4.89 -17.86 25.63
CA LEU A 49 4.79 -18.96 24.67
C LEU A 49 4.87 -20.33 25.34
N ILE A 50 5.76 -20.51 26.31
CA ILE A 50 5.86 -21.74 27.11
C ILE A 50 4.56 -21.94 27.90
N ALA A 51 4.04 -20.88 28.53
CA ALA A 51 2.78 -20.92 29.25
C ALA A 51 1.62 -21.29 28.31
N ALA A 52 1.60 -20.81 27.07
CA ALA A 52 0.60 -21.18 26.07
C ALA A 52 0.58 -22.68 25.74
N LEU A 53 1.73 -23.35 25.80
CA LEU A 53 1.83 -24.79 25.56
C LEU A 53 1.42 -25.60 26.80
N ILE A 54 1.77 -25.15 28.00
CA ILE A 54 1.55 -25.90 29.25
C ILE A 54 0.14 -25.69 29.81
N LEU A 55 -0.37 -24.45 29.80
CA LEU A 55 -1.64 -24.05 30.42
C LEU A 55 -2.85 -24.90 29.98
N PRO A 56 -3.02 -25.26 28.69
CA PRO A 56 -4.16 -26.08 28.26
C PRO A 56 -4.22 -27.46 28.92
N PHE A 57 -3.06 -28.11 29.10
CA PHE A 57 -2.97 -29.45 29.68
C PHE A 57 -3.17 -29.42 31.19
N VAL A 58 -2.53 -28.47 31.87
CA VAL A 58 -2.72 -28.25 33.32
C VAL A 58 -4.18 -27.93 33.61
N TRP A 59 -4.78 -27.01 32.86
CA TRP A 59 -6.21 -26.70 32.99
C TRP A 59 -7.10 -27.91 32.71
N HIS A 60 -6.76 -28.78 31.75
CA HIS A 60 -7.54 -29.98 31.46
C HIS A 60 -7.46 -31.04 32.56
N SER A 61 -6.28 -31.28 33.15
CA SER A 61 -6.12 -32.19 34.30
C SER A 61 -6.83 -31.63 35.53
N MET A 62 -6.65 -30.34 35.85
CA MET A 62 -7.29 -29.73 37.02
C MET A 62 -8.82 -29.69 36.94
N GLU A 63 -9.40 -29.55 35.74
CA GLU A 63 -10.85 -29.61 35.57
C GLU A 63 -11.40 -31.04 35.83
N LYS A 64 -10.64 -32.08 35.45
CA LYS A 64 -11.00 -33.48 35.72
C LYS A 64 -10.82 -33.88 37.18
N GLU A 65 -9.73 -33.45 37.82
CA GLU A 65 -9.36 -33.88 39.17
C GLU A 65 -9.99 -33.04 40.29
N LYS A 66 -10.09 -31.72 40.10
CA LYS A 66 -10.46 -30.77 41.17
C LYS A 66 -11.83 -30.10 40.94
N GLY A 67 -12.54 -30.47 39.88
CA GLY A 67 -13.88 -29.92 39.58
C GLY A 67 -13.91 -28.40 39.40
N ILE A 68 -12.78 -27.79 39.02
CA ILE A 68 -12.66 -26.32 38.87
C ILE A 68 -13.61 -25.84 37.79
N ASN A 69 -14.24 -24.67 38.02
CA ASN A 69 -15.08 -24.03 37.03
C ASN A 69 -14.24 -23.54 35.82
N GLY A 70 -14.08 -24.39 34.80
CA GLY A 70 -13.31 -24.07 33.59
C GLY A 70 -13.86 -22.88 32.79
N SER A 71 -15.14 -22.55 32.93
CA SER A 71 -15.76 -21.44 32.21
C SER A 71 -15.18 -20.08 32.61
N ASP A 72 -14.85 -19.89 33.88
CA ASP A 72 -14.33 -18.63 34.43
C ASP A 72 -12.88 -18.36 33.97
N LEU A 73 -12.01 -19.39 33.99
CA LEU A 73 -10.65 -19.25 33.46
C LEU A 73 -10.66 -18.94 31.96
N LYS A 74 -11.52 -19.61 31.18
CA LYS A 74 -11.71 -19.34 29.75
C LYS A 74 -12.02 -17.86 29.53
N THR A 75 -13.05 -17.35 30.21
CA THR A 75 -13.50 -15.96 30.08
C THR A 75 -12.40 -14.98 30.48
N ARG A 76 -11.63 -15.23 31.53
CA ARG A 76 -10.50 -14.39 31.92
C ARG A 76 -9.41 -14.33 30.85
N LEU A 77 -9.05 -15.46 30.25
CA LEU A 77 -8.03 -15.50 29.19
C LEU A 77 -8.51 -14.72 27.97
N GLU A 78 -9.75 -14.92 27.53
CA GLU A 78 -10.33 -14.19 26.40
C GLU A 78 -10.31 -12.67 26.62
N HIS A 79 -10.67 -12.20 27.82
CA HIS A 79 -10.61 -10.78 28.14
C HIS A 79 -9.17 -10.23 28.11
N ARG A 80 -8.18 -11.00 28.57
CA ARG A 80 -6.77 -10.59 28.51
C ARG A 80 -6.25 -10.48 27.08
N ILE A 81 -6.65 -11.41 26.20
CA ILE A 81 -6.27 -11.36 24.78
C ILE A 81 -6.89 -10.14 24.11
N ILE A 82 -8.21 -9.92 24.31
CA ILE A 82 -8.91 -8.76 23.76
C ILE A 82 -8.30 -7.45 24.29
N TYR A 83 -7.99 -7.39 25.58
CA TYR A 83 -7.35 -6.23 26.17
C TYR A 83 -5.97 -5.98 25.57
N ALA A 84 -5.11 -6.99 25.47
CA ALA A 84 -3.79 -6.88 24.86
C ALA A 84 -3.89 -6.41 23.41
N MET A 85 -4.74 -7.03 22.59
CA MET A 85 -4.96 -6.64 21.20
C MET A 85 -5.50 -5.21 21.07
N SER A 86 -6.42 -4.81 21.94
CA SER A 86 -6.98 -3.45 21.92
C SER A 86 -5.95 -2.41 22.34
N LEU A 87 -5.18 -2.68 23.40
CA LEU A 87 -4.07 -1.84 23.82
C LEU A 87 -3.05 -1.69 22.70
N ASP A 88 -2.70 -2.79 22.05
CA ASP A 88 -1.74 -2.84 20.95
C ASP A 88 -2.16 -1.95 19.77
N LEU A 89 -3.43 -2.05 19.36
CA LEU A 89 -4.02 -1.24 18.30
C LEU A 89 -4.14 0.24 18.68
N ILE A 90 -4.54 0.55 19.91
CA ILE A 90 -4.63 1.92 20.42
C ILE A 90 -3.25 2.57 20.41
N MET A 91 -2.22 1.88 20.94
CA MET A 91 -0.86 2.39 20.98
C MET A 91 -0.31 2.67 19.57
N PHE A 92 -0.57 1.80 18.60
CA PHE A 92 -0.19 2.07 17.20
C PHE A 92 -0.94 3.26 16.60
N GLY A 93 -2.23 3.43 16.93
CA GLY A 93 -2.99 4.61 16.53
C GLY A 93 -2.37 5.89 17.07
N PHE A 94 -2.06 5.93 18.36
CA PHE A 94 -1.38 7.08 18.97
C PHE A 94 -0.01 7.36 18.34
N HIS A 95 0.80 6.32 18.06
CA HIS A 95 2.11 6.52 17.41
C HIS A 95 1.98 7.18 16.03
N LYS A 96 0.90 6.92 15.29
CA LYS A 96 0.62 7.59 14.00
C LYS A 96 0.24 9.06 14.21
N ILE A 97 -0.58 9.36 15.22
CA ILE A 97 -1.00 10.73 15.55
C ILE A 97 0.19 11.58 16.01
N GLU A 98 1.08 10.99 16.82
CA GLU A 98 2.25 11.65 17.38
C GLU A 98 3.45 11.74 16.41
N GLY A 99 3.33 11.17 15.20
CA GLY A 99 4.43 11.14 14.23
C GLY A 99 5.61 10.25 14.67
N LEU A 100 5.38 9.31 15.59
CA LEU A 100 6.38 8.34 16.06
C LEU A 100 6.52 7.12 15.12
N GLN A 101 5.78 7.13 14.01
CA GLN A 101 5.86 6.17 12.90
C GLN A 101 6.02 6.93 11.58
N MET A 102 6.43 6.21 10.52
CA MET A 102 6.56 6.76 9.16
C MET A 102 7.64 7.86 9.08
N ILE A 103 8.73 7.70 9.83
CA ILE A 103 9.82 8.67 9.89
C ILE A 103 10.82 8.36 8.78
N VAL A 104 10.82 9.19 7.73
CA VAL A 104 11.86 9.16 6.70
C VAL A 104 12.93 10.22 7.02
N PRO A 105 14.22 9.83 7.16
CA PRO A 105 15.34 10.74 7.27
C PRO A 105 15.44 11.70 6.09
N LEU A 106 15.78 12.98 6.33
CA LEU A 106 15.80 14.00 5.29
C LEU A 106 16.76 13.66 4.14
N GLY A 107 17.96 13.13 4.43
CA GLY A 107 18.91 12.76 3.38
C GLY A 107 18.45 11.62 2.47
N ILE A 108 17.48 10.80 2.90
CA ILE A 108 16.88 9.77 2.04
C ILE A 108 15.85 10.41 1.08
N LEU A 109 15.19 11.49 1.48
CA LEU A 109 14.25 12.20 0.59
C LEU A 109 14.96 12.90 -0.58
N ASP A 110 16.27 13.15 -0.45
CA ASP A 110 17.09 13.74 -1.52
C ASP A 110 17.57 12.69 -2.53
N THR A 111 17.41 11.39 -2.26
CA THR A 111 17.82 10.35 -3.22
C THR A 111 16.81 10.24 -4.36
N PRO A 112 17.24 9.74 -5.54
CA PRO A 112 16.32 9.52 -6.65
C PRO A 112 15.13 8.64 -6.22
N PHE A 113 13.92 8.99 -6.65
CA PHE A 113 12.70 8.25 -6.30
C PHE A 113 12.81 6.74 -6.60
N SER A 114 13.48 6.38 -7.71
CA SER A 114 13.72 4.99 -8.11
C SER A 114 14.68 4.21 -7.20
N SER A 115 15.37 4.88 -6.28
CA SER A 115 16.29 4.26 -5.31
C SER A 115 15.66 4.01 -3.94
N LEU A 116 14.45 4.51 -3.70
CA LEU A 116 13.77 4.36 -2.42
C LEU A 116 13.34 2.90 -2.20
N SER A 117 13.58 2.38 -1.00
CA SER A 117 13.04 1.08 -0.61
C SER A 117 11.51 1.11 -0.50
N GLY A 118 10.85 -0.05 -0.57
CA GLY A 118 9.41 -0.15 -0.40
C GLY A 118 8.93 0.43 0.94
N GLU A 119 9.65 0.14 2.02
CA GLU A 119 9.41 0.72 3.35
C GLU A 119 9.46 2.25 3.33
N THR A 120 10.53 2.81 2.77
CA THR A 120 10.72 4.26 2.70
C THR A 120 9.62 4.92 1.89
N LEU A 121 9.21 4.30 0.78
CA LEU A 121 8.15 4.80 -0.09
C LEU A 121 6.80 4.87 0.65
N VAL A 122 6.43 3.79 1.35
CA VAL A 122 5.20 3.73 2.15
C VAL A 122 5.24 4.76 3.28
N TRP A 123 6.37 4.88 3.97
CA TRP A 123 6.52 5.86 5.05
C TRP A 123 6.45 7.30 4.53
N ALA A 124 7.11 7.61 3.41
CA ALA A 124 7.03 8.92 2.78
C ALA A 124 5.59 9.25 2.36
N PHE A 125 4.87 8.28 1.78
CA PHE A 125 3.48 8.44 1.38
C PHE A 125 2.57 8.79 2.56
N PHE A 126 2.62 8.03 3.66
CA PHE A 126 1.80 8.34 4.83
C PHE A 126 2.25 9.62 5.55
N LYS A 127 3.55 9.94 5.54
CA LYS A 127 4.08 11.18 6.13
C LYS A 127 3.62 12.43 5.36
N TYR A 128 3.43 12.34 4.04
CA TYR A 128 3.03 13.47 3.19
C TYR A 128 1.71 14.13 3.64
N SER A 129 0.69 13.33 3.98
CA SER A 129 -0.62 13.83 4.40
C SER A 129 -0.92 13.47 5.84
N TYR A 130 -0.58 14.37 6.77
CA TYR A 130 -0.88 14.20 8.19
C TYR A 130 -2.38 13.98 8.48
N PRO A 131 -3.34 14.73 7.89
CA PRO A 131 -4.77 14.49 8.13
C PRO A 131 -5.22 13.08 7.71
N PHE A 132 -4.68 12.54 6.62
CA PHE A 132 -4.98 11.18 6.17
C PHE A 132 -4.44 10.13 7.15
N THR A 133 -3.21 10.32 7.64
CA THR A 133 -2.61 9.43 8.65
C THR A 133 -3.37 9.45 9.97
N VAL A 134 -3.83 10.63 10.42
CA VAL A 134 -4.69 10.76 11.60
C VAL A 134 -6.03 10.06 11.39
N PHE A 135 -6.65 10.19 10.21
CA PHE A 135 -7.90 9.48 9.90
C PHE A 135 -7.76 7.95 10.04
N ILE A 136 -6.68 7.39 9.49
CA ILE A 136 -6.38 5.95 9.62
C ILE A 136 -6.15 5.57 11.09
N ALA A 137 -5.42 6.41 11.84
CA ALA A 137 -5.18 6.18 13.27
C ALA A 137 -6.49 6.16 14.09
N LEU A 138 -7.42 7.06 13.80
CA LEU A 138 -8.72 7.12 14.45
C LEU A 138 -9.58 5.90 14.13
N LEU A 139 -9.58 5.41 12.88
CA LEU A 139 -10.27 4.16 12.53
C LEU A 139 -9.69 2.96 13.27
N GLN A 140 -8.37 2.92 13.44
CA GLN A 140 -7.69 1.89 14.19
C GLN A 140 -8.02 1.93 15.70
N ILE A 141 -8.02 3.11 16.30
CA ILE A 141 -8.42 3.31 17.70
C ILE A 141 -9.89 2.96 17.90
N LEU A 142 -10.78 3.40 17.00
CA LEU A 142 -12.20 3.05 17.04
C LEU A 142 -12.40 1.53 17.00
N THR A 143 -11.70 0.84 16.11
CA THR A 143 -11.71 -0.63 16.02
C THR A 143 -11.32 -1.27 17.35
N ALA A 144 -10.26 -0.79 17.98
CA ALA A 144 -9.80 -1.26 19.28
C ALA A 144 -10.80 -1.00 20.41
N VAL A 145 -11.40 0.19 20.44
CA VAL A 145 -12.43 0.55 21.43
C VAL A 145 -13.66 -0.35 21.28
N LEU A 146 -14.10 -0.62 20.05
CA LEU A 146 -15.22 -1.52 19.78
C LEU A 146 -14.97 -2.96 20.23
N LEU A 147 -13.71 -3.43 20.21
CA LEU A 147 -13.32 -4.77 20.66
C LEU A 147 -13.46 -4.96 22.18
N LEU A 148 -13.22 -3.89 22.95
CA LEU A 148 -13.32 -3.92 24.42
C LEU A 148 -14.75 -4.20 24.89
N PHE A 149 -15.75 -3.60 24.27
CA PHE A 149 -17.14 -3.78 24.66
C PHE A 149 -17.75 -5.04 24.05
N SER A 150 -18.21 -5.97 24.89
CA SER A 150 -18.83 -7.23 24.46
C SER A 150 -19.99 -7.03 23.46
N ARG A 151 -20.74 -5.93 23.58
CA ARG A 151 -21.87 -5.59 22.70
C ARG A 151 -21.44 -5.22 21.28
N THR A 152 -20.28 -4.57 21.11
CA THR A 152 -19.77 -4.10 19.81
C THR A 152 -18.62 -4.95 19.27
N ARG A 153 -18.15 -5.93 20.04
CA ARG A 153 -16.97 -6.74 19.71
C ARG A 153 -17.02 -7.40 18.34
N LEU A 154 -18.16 -7.96 17.94
CA LEU A 154 -18.30 -8.57 16.63
C LEU A 154 -18.03 -7.55 15.51
N PHE A 155 -18.57 -6.34 15.64
CA PHE A 155 -18.33 -5.27 14.68
C PHE A 155 -16.86 -4.82 14.70
N GLY A 156 -16.26 -4.69 15.89
CA GLY A 156 -14.82 -4.43 16.02
C GLY A 156 -13.95 -5.51 15.35
N LEU A 157 -14.28 -6.78 15.50
CA LEU A 157 -13.58 -7.88 14.82
C LEU A 157 -13.73 -7.81 13.30
N MET A 158 -14.93 -7.48 12.81
CA MET A 158 -15.19 -7.30 11.38
C MET A 158 -14.44 -6.12 10.78
N LEU A 159 -14.23 -5.03 11.53
CA LEU A 159 -13.39 -3.91 11.13
C LEU A 159 -11.89 -4.24 11.21
N ALA A 160 -11.49 -5.04 12.20
CA ALA A 160 -10.10 -5.43 12.40
C ALA A 160 -9.55 -6.29 11.25
N VAL A 161 -10.38 -7.15 10.64
CA VAL A 161 -9.96 -8.01 9.52
C VAL A 161 -9.42 -7.20 8.33
N PRO A 162 -10.21 -6.35 7.64
CA PRO A 162 -9.70 -5.61 6.48
C PRO A 162 -8.55 -4.67 6.86
N MET A 163 -8.57 -4.09 8.07
CA MET A 163 -7.48 -3.24 8.56
C MET A 163 -6.17 -4.01 8.71
N LEU A 164 -6.17 -5.15 9.41
CA LEU A 164 -4.96 -5.96 9.61
C LEU A 164 -4.51 -6.65 8.33
N VAL A 165 -5.45 -7.08 7.46
CA VAL A 165 -5.11 -7.60 6.13
C VAL A 165 -4.42 -6.53 5.30
N PHE A 166 -4.94 -5.30 5.29
CA PHE A 166 -4.32 -4.19 4.57
C PHE A 166 -2.90 -3.91 5.09
N ILE A 167 -2.71 -3.85 6.41
CA ILE A 167 -1.38 -3.67 7.02
C ILE A 167 -0.45 -4.83 6.64
N THR A 168 -0.90 -6.07 6.74
CA THR A 168 -0.11 -7.26 6.40
C THR A 168 0.25 -7.29 4.92
N CYS A 169 -0.65 -6.88 4.02
CA CYS A 169 -0.37 -6.75 2.59
C CYS A 169 0.68 -5.68 2.33
N LEU A 170 0.62 -4.53 3.01
CA LEU A 170 1.68 -3.52 2.92
C LEU A 170 3.02 -4.12 3.37
N ASP A 171 3.04 -4.85 4.47
CA ASP A 171 4.25 -5.48 4.99
C ASP A 171 4.87 -6.48 3.99
N ILE A 172 4.05 -7.28 3.31
CA ILE A 172 4.50 -8.26 2.32
C ILE A 172 4.96 -7.58 1.03
N PHE A 173 4.11 -6.75 0.41
CA PHE A 173 4.36 -6.21 -0.93
C PHE A 173 5.43 -5.13 -0.95
N TYR A 174 5.62 -4.41 0.17
CA TYR A 174 6.66 -3.40 0.30
C TYR A 174 7.89 -3.89 1.10
N GLN A 175 7.96 -5.20 1.38
CA GLN A 175 9.09 -5.87 2.01
C GLN A 175 9.50 -5.20 3.34
N MET A 176 8.52 -4.95 4.19
CA MET A 176 8.77 -4.41 5.52
C MET A 176 9.58 -5.40 6.37
N PRO A 177 10.26 -4.93 7.44
CA PRO A 177 10.99 -5.82 8.34
C PRO A 177 10.13 -6.95 8.91
N LEU A 178 10.76 -8.10 9.23
CA LEU A 178 10.05 -9.29 9.72
C LEU A 178 9.28 -9.08 11.04
N GLY A 179 9.72 -8.12 11.86
CA GLY A 179 9.07 -7.78 13.13
C GLY A 179 7.62 -7.32 12.95
N PRO A 180 7.37 -6.18 12.26
CA PRO A 180 6.02 -5.73 11.91
C PRO A 180 5.16 -6.80 11.24
N LEU A 181 5.71 -7.50 10.24
CA LEU A 181 4.98 -8.55 9.49
C LEU A 181 4.50 -9.68 10.42
N SER A 182 5.40 -10.24 11.23
CA SER A 182 5.06 -11.32 12.16
C SER A 182 4.04 -10.86 13.22
N HIS A 183 4.17 -9.63 13.71
CA HIS A 183 3.21 -9.04 14.65
C HIS A 183 1.82 -8.89 14.01
N GLY A 184 1.74 -8.36 12.79
CA GLY A 184 0.50 -8.22 12.03
C GLY A 184 -0.21 -9.57 11.83
N ILE A 185 0.54 -10.61 11.44
CA ILE A 185 0.02 -11.97 11.29
C ILE A 185 -0.51 -12.52 12.62
N ILE A 186 0.22 -12.34 13.72
CA ILE A 186 -0.21 -12.82 15.05
C ILE A 186 -1.54 -12.18 15.46
N LEU A 187 -1.69 -10.86 15.29
CA LEU A 187 -2.94 -10.17 15.59
C LEU A 187 -4.08 -10.63 14.68
N LEU A 188 -3.81 -10.83 13.39
CA LEU A 188 -4.80 -11.30 12.43
C LEU A 188 -5.30 -12.71 12.78
N LEU A 189 -4.40 -13.61 13.18
CA LEU A 189 -4.76 -14.94 13.70
C LEU A 189 -5.60 -14.84 14.99
N GLY A 190 -5.28 -13.89 15.88
CA GLY A 190 -6.09 -13.60 17.07
C GLY A 190 -7.51 -13.16 16.72
N VAL A 191 -7.66 -12.26 15.75
CA VAL A 191 -8.97 -11.82 15.23
C VAL A 191 -9.75 -13.00 14.65
N PHE A 192 -9.12 -13.82 13.80
CA PHE A 192 -9.77 -14.99 13.22
C PHE A 192 -10.15 -16.04 14.26
N TYR A 193 -9.34 -16.23 15.30
CA TYR A 193 -9.68 -17.07 16.43
C TYR A 193 -11.00 -16.62 17.08
N PHE A 194 -11.14 -15.33 17.41
CA PHE A 194 -12.39 -14.82 17.99
C PHE A 194 -13.57 -14.87 17.03
N LEU A 195 -13.38 -14.57 15.74
CA LEU A 195 -14.45 -14.71 14.75
C LEU A 195 -14.91 -16.16 14.59
N SER A 196 -13.99 -17.13 14.72
CA SER A 196 -14.34 -18.55 14.63
C SER A 196 -15.28 -19.01 15.76
N GLN A 197 -15.19 -18.39 16.95
CA GLN A 197 -16.05 -18.71 18.08
C GLN A 197 -17.52 -18.34 17.81
N ASP A 198 -17.77 -17.27 17.06
CA ASP A 198 -19.10 -16.77 16.69
C ASP A 198 -19.46 -17.02 15.22
N SER A 199 -18.84 -18.04 14.59
CA SER A 199 -19.00 -18.36 13.15
C SER A 199 -20.45 -18.48 12.70
N LYS A 200 -21.35 -19.06 13.51
CA LYS A 200 -22.78 -19.17 13.18
C LYS A 200 -23.45 -17.80 13.05
N ARG A 201 -23.16 -16.89 13.98
CA ARG A 201 -23.71 -15.51 13.97
C ARG A 201 -23.12 -14.71 12.81
N LEU A 202 -21.85 -14.91 12.49
CA LEU A 202 -21.17 -14.28 11.36
C LEU A 202 -21.77 -14.72 10.02
N ILE A 203 -21.95 -16.03 9.82
CA ILE A 203 -22.58 -16.60 8.62
C ILE A 203 -24.01 -16.08 8.48
N GLY A 204 -24.77 -16.06 9.59
CA GLY A 204 -26.11 -15.46 9.62
C GLY A 204 -26.08 -14.00 9.19
N PHE A 205 -25.18 -13.19 9.73
CA PHE A 205 -25.08 -11.76 9.39
C PHE A 205 -24.68 -11.51 7.92
N ILE A 206 -23.71 -12.27 7.39
CA ILE A 206 -23.16 -12.06 6.04
C ILE A 206 -24.12 -12.55 4.95
N PHE A 207 -24.75 -13.71 5.16
CA PHE A 207 -25.54 -14.37 4.13
C PHE A 207 -27.05 -14.13 4.26
N GLN A 208 -27.51 -13.46 5.33
CA GLN A 208 -28.90 -13.04 5.40
C GLN A 208 -29.20 -11.92 4.41
N PRO A 209 -30.28 -12.04 3.62
CA PRO A 209 -30.70 -10.95 2.74
C PRO A 209 -31.14 -9.75 3.58
N LEU A 210 -30.89 -8.55 3.05
CA LEU A 210 -31.36 -7.29 3.64
C LEU A 210 -32.89 -7.32 3.74
N GLN A 211 -33.43 -7.25 4.96
CA GLN A 211 -34.87 -7.39 5.23
C GLN A 211 -35.73 -6.33 4.52
N GLY A 212 -35.19 -5.12 4.33
CA GLY A 212 -35.88 -4.02 3.62
C GLY A 212 -35.74 -4.06 2.10
N SER A 213 -34.91 -4.95 1.54
CA SER A 213 -34.69 -5.04 0.10
C SER A 213 -35.56 -6.15 -0.50
N LYS A 214 -36.60 -5.76 -1.24
CA LYS A 214 -37.42 -6.73 -1.98
C LYS A 214 -36.64 -7.16 -3.22
N SER A 215 -36.46 -8.48 -3.38
CA SER A 215 -35.91 -9.00 -4.62
C SER A 215 -36.87 -8.71 -5.77
N ILE A 216 -36.36 -8.21 -6.90
CA ILE A 216 -37.16 -8.00 -8.09
C ILE A 216 -37.74 -9.35 -8.55
N ASN A 217 -39.04 -9.38 -8.88
CA ASN A 217 -39.76 -10.58 -9.30
C ASN A 217 -39.47 -10.90 -10.79
N ILE A 218 -38.24 -11.29 -11.08
CA ILE A 218 -37.77 -11.69 -12.41
C ILE A 218 -37.11 -13.07 -12.30
N PRO A 219 -37.25 -13.94 -13.32
CA PRO A 219 -36.55 -15.22 -13.40
C PRO A 219 -35.03 -15.11 -13.11
N ASN A 220 -34.47 -16.14 -12.46
CA ASN A 220 -33.05 -16.15 -12.06
C ASN A 220 -32.07 -16.00 -13.23
N TYR A 221 -32.43 -16.44 -14.43
CA TYR A 221 -31.56 -16.31 -15.60
C TYR A 221 -31.31 -14.83 -15.96
N TYR A 222 -32.34 -13.98 -15.97
CA TYR A 222 -32.17 -12.55 -16.22
C TYR A 222 -31.37 -11.85 -15.11
N LYS A 223 -31.57 -12.25 -13.84
CA LYS A 223 -30.76 -11.75 -12.71
C LYS A 223 -29.28 -12.08 -12.91
N ASN A 224 -28.98 -13.29 -13.40
CA ASN A 224 -27.61 -13.70 -13.69
C ASN A 224 -27.05 -13.01 -14.94
N ILE A 225 -27.85 -12.79 -15.99
CA ILE A 225 -27.44 -11.98 -17.16
C ILE A 225 -27.05 -10.56 -16.72
N TYR A 226 -27.86 -9.92 -15.87
CA TYR A 226 -27.54 -8.59 -15.34
C TYR A 226 -26.25 -8.59 -14.50
N ARG A 227 -26.01 -9.62 -13.69
CA ARG A 227 -24.75 -9.75 -12.93
C ARG A 227 -23.55 -9.94 -13.84
N ILE A 228 -23.69 -10.76 -14.88
CA ILE A 228 -22.62 -11.03 -15.85
C ILE A 228 -22.36 -9.78 -16.71
N SER A 229 -23.39 -9.00 -17.05
CA SER A 229 -23.21 -7.79 -17.86
C SER A 229 -22.33 -6.75 -17.17
N LEU A 230 -22.27 -6.72 -15.83
CA LEU A 230 -21.35 -5.87 -15.07
C LEU A 230 -19.87 -6.20 -15.33
N PHE A 231 -19.55 -7.41 -15.78
CA PHE A 231 -18.21 -7.79 -16.23
C PHE A 231 -18.01 -7.57 -17.73
N ILE A 232 -19.08 -7.64 -18.52
CA ILE A 232 -19.05 -7.39 -19.97
C ILE A 232 -18.84 -5.89 -20.25
N TRP A 233 -19.49 -5.00 -19.51
CA TRP A 233 -19.38 -3.54 -19.73
C TRP A 233 -17.94 -3.02 -19.66
N PRO A 234 -17.13 -3.32 -18.62
CA PRO A 234 -15.72 -2.92 -18.59
C PRO A 234 -14.91 -3.48 -19.76
N LEU A 235 -15.16 -4.72 -20.18
CA LEU A 235 -14.47 -5.32 -21.35
C LEU A 235 -14.86 -4.59 -22.63
N PHE A 236 -16.15 -4.31 -22.83
CA PHE A 236 -16.63 -3.53 -23.95
C PHE A 236 -16.00 -2.13 -23.99
N PHE A 237 -15.99 -1.42 -22.85
CA PHE A 237 -15.35 -0.12 -22.75
C PHE A 237 -13.85 -0.19 -23.01
N HIS A 238 -13.17 -1.24 -22.56
CA HIS A 238 -11.77 -1.47 -22.87
C HIS A 238 -11.54 -1.69 -24.37
N PHE A 239 -12.41 -2.44 -25.07
CA PHE A 239 -12.29 -2.67 -26.52
C PHE A 239 -12.50 -1.42 -27.36
N ILE A 240 -13.35 -0.49 -26.92
CA ILE A 240 -13.56 0.79 -27.63
C ILE A 240 -12.62 1.90 -27.15
N TYR A 241 -11.95 1.71 -26.01
CA TYR A 241 -10.96 2.65 -25.49
C TYR A 241 -9.67 2.49 -26.28
N ASN A 242 -9.41 3.44 -27.16
CA ASN A 242 -8.13 3.50 -27.86
C ASN A 242 -7.02 3.71 -26.85
N TYR A 243 -6.01 2.83 -26.89
CA TYR A 243 -4.85 2.95 -26.03
C TYR A 243 -4.23 4.35 -26.22
N PRO A 244 -3.90 5.05 -25.13
CA PRO A 244 -3.45 6.44 -25.20
C PRO A 244 -2.13 6.59 -25.97
N ASP A 245 -1.25 5.59 -25.88
CA ASP A 245 0.04 5.57 -26.57
C ASP A 245 -0.12 5.02 -28.00
N LYS A 246 -0.05 5.92 -28.99
CA LYS A 246 -0.12 5.55 -30.41
C LYS A 246 1.22 5.12 -30.98
N HIS A 247 2.32 5.43 -30.28
CA HIS A 247 3.67 5.19 -30.76
C HIS A 247 4.55 4.58 -29.65
N PRO A 248 4.22 3.38 -29.12
CA PRO A 248 4.95 2.75 -28.01
C PRO A 248 6.43 2.49 -28.31
N GLN A 249 6.80 2.38 -29.58
CA GLN A 249 8.19 2.30 -30.04
C GLN A 249 9.02 3.56 -29.71
N LEU A 250 8.36 4.72 -29.59
CA LEU A 250 8.97 6.00 -29.23
C LEU A 250 9.01 6.22 -27.72
N THR A 251 8.25 5.46 -26.93
CA THR A 251 8.19 5.69 -25.48
C THR A 251 9.55 5.41 -24.83
N GLY A 252 10.09 6.41 -24.14
CA GLY A 252 11.36 6.32 -23.43
C GLY A 252 12.06 7.65 -23.18
N LYS A 253 13.21 7.54 -22.52
CA LYS A 253 14.13 8.64 -22.25
C LYS A 253 15.20 8.67 -23.34
N TYR A 254 15.43 9.83 -23.94
CA TYR A 254 16.42 10.03 -24.99
C TYR A 254 17.44 11.09 -24.59
N GLN A 255 18.71 10.72 -24.58
CA GLN A 255 19.80 11.68 -24.48
C GLN A 255 19.97 12.42 -25.80
N VAL A 256 20.08 13.74 -25.70
CA VAL A 256 20.31 14.62 -26.84
C VAL A 256 21.81 14.67 -27.15
N GLN A 257 22.17 14.33 -28.38
CA GLN A 257 23.52 14.36 -28.91
C GLN A 257 23.57 15.26 -30.15
N ASN A 258 24.73 15.85 -30.40
CA ASN A 258 24.99 16.67 -31.60
C ASN A 258 23.92 17.76 -31.84
N LEU A 259 23.45 18.42 -30.77
CA LEU A 259 22.48 19.50 -30.88
C LEU A 259 23.08 20.65 -31.69
N LYS A 260 22.33 21.12 -32.68
CA LYS A 260 22.62 22.33 -33.44
C LYS A 260 21.41 23.27 -33.41
N ILE A 261 21.67 24.54 -33.15
CA ILE A 261 20.69 25.62 -33.28
C ILE A 261 21.20 26.56 -34.36
N ASP A 262 20.43 26.75 -35.43
CA ASP A 262 20.83 27.54 -36.61
C ASP A 262 22.21 27.14 -37.16
N ASN A 263 22.45 25.83 -37.25
CA ASN A 263 23.71 25.18 -37.64
C ASN A 263 24.90 25.36 -36.68
N VAL A 264 24.73 26.05 -35.55
CA VAL A 264 25.75 26.18 -34.51
C VAL A 264 25.65 25.02 -33.53
N ALA A 265 26.71 24.22 -33.42
CA ALA A 265 26.76 23.08 -32.50
C ALA A 265 26.80 23.55 -31.04
N LEU A 266 25.89 23.03 -30.22
CA LEU A 266 25.79 23.30 -28.79
C LEU A 266 25.94 22.01 -27.99
N LYS A 267 26.68 22.09 -26.89
CA LYS A 267 26.86 20.99 -25.95
C LYS A 267 26.87 21.56 -24.53
N ALA A 268 26.07 20.97 -23.65
CA ALA A 268 26.09 21.32 -22.24
C ALA A 268 27.49 21.05 -21.65
N LYS A 269 28.05 22.02 -20.93
CA LYS A 269 29.34 21.95 -20.24
C LYS A 269 29.16 21.77 -18.73
N SER A 270 28.05 22.26 -18.17
CA SER A 270 27.72 22.23 -16.74
C SER A 270 26.24 21.91 -16.55
N PRO A 271 25.81 21.29 -15.42
CA PRO A 271 24.41 21.04 -15.06
C PRO A 271 23.49 22.27 -14.93
N LYS A 272 24.04 23.49 -15.04
CA LYS A 272 23.28 24.75 -14.99
C LYS A 272 23.05 25.40 -16.37
N ASP A 273 23.62 24.82 -17.43
CA ASP A 273 23.50 25.39 -18.76
C ASP A 273 22.08 25.22 -19.32
N SER A 274 21.55 26.23 -20.03
CA SER A 274 20.25 26.20 -20.69
C SER A 274 20.27 25.42 -22.03
N VAL A 275 21.02 24.33 -22.08
CA VAL A 275 21.14 23.48 -23.27
C VAL A 275 20.19 22.30 -23.12
N LEU A 276 19.46 21.98 -24.18
CA LEU A 276 18.61 20.80 -24.23
C LEU A 276 19.46 19.53 -24.10
N THR A 277 19.24 18.75 -23.05
CA THR A 277 20.03 17.55 -22.74
C THR A 277 19.24 16.26 -22.87
N THR A 278 17.94 16.29 -22.65
CA THR A 278 17.10 15.09 -22.63
C THR A 278 15.73 15.36 -23.22
N VAL A 279 15.27 14.42 -24.03
CA VAL A 279 13.90 14.38 -24.54
C VAL A 279 13.23 13.13 -23.97
N TYR A 280 12.08 13.30 -23.36
CA TYR A 280 11.21 12.20 -22.95
C TYR A 280 10.06 12.12 -23.94
N MET A 281 9.75 10.93 -24.42
CA MET A 281 8.50 10.64 -25.11
C MET A 281 7.77 9.62 -24.25
N ASP A 282 6.53 9.91 -23.87
CA ASP A 282 5.77 9.15 -22.88
C ASP A 282 4.37 8.79 -23.42
N LEU A 283 3.60 8.10 -22.59
CA LEU A 283 2.20 7.77 -22.82
C LEU A 283 1.39 9.02 -23.20
N GLU A 284 0.30 8.83 -23.95
CA GLU A 284 -0.56 9.92 -24.46
C GLU A 284 0.12 10.84 -25.50
N ASP A 285 1.15 10.33 -26.19
CA ASP A 285 1.99 11.11 -27.09
C ASP A 285 2.56 12.36 -26.39
N GLU A 286 2.84 12.25 -25.08
CA GLU A 286 3.51 13.32 -24.34
C GLU A 286 4.98 13.39 -24.75
N ILE A 287 5.49 14.62 -24.81
CA ILE A 287 6.90 14.88 -25.01
C ILE A 287 7.37 15.95 -24.04
N ALA A 288 8.54 15.73 -23.45
CA ALA A 288 9.18 16.72 -22.60
C ALA A 288 10.62 16.96 -23.01
N PHE A 289 10.98 18.24 -23.10
CA PHE A 289 12.35 18.69 -23.37
C PHE A 289 12.92 19.21 -22.06
N ASP A 290 13.91 18.51 -21.51
CA ASP A 290 14.60 18.91 -20.30
C ASP A 290 15.91 19.63 -20.66
N PHE A 291 16.03 20.87 -20.17
CA PHE A 291 17.21 21.71 -20.31
C PHE A 291 18.07 21.51 -19.07
N ASN A 292 18.71 20.34 -19.00
CA ASN A 292 19.73 19.98 -18.00
C ASN A 292 19.22 19.74 -16.57
N ASP A 293 18.23 20.50 -16.13
CA ASP A 293 17.56 20.40 -14.83
C ASP A 293 16.04 20.29 -15.03
N TRP A 294 15.38 19.41 -14.26
CA TRP A 294 13.95 19.10 -14.38
C TRP A 294 13.04 20.33 -14.16
N ARG A 295 13.53 21.39 -13.52
CA ARG A 295 12.80 22.64 -13.33
C ARG A 295 12.71 23.46 -14.62
N TYR A 296 13.64 23.26 -15.54
CA TYR A 296 13.67 23.92 -16.85
C TYR A 296 13.29 22.91 -17.91
N ARG A 297 11.98 22.70 -18.08
CA ARG A 297 11.46 21.77 -19.06
C ARG A 297 10.32 22.36 -19.88
N TYR A 298 10.23 21.94 -21.13
CA TYR A 298 9.04 22.14 -21.94
C TYR A 298 8.25 20.85 -21.96
N ILE A 299 6.93 20.93 -21.78
CA ILE A 299 6.05 19.76 -21.77
C ILE A 299 4.95 20.03 -22.79
N GLY A 300 4.71 19.06 -23.66
CA GLY A 300 3.73 19.16 -24.72
C GLY A 300 3.24 17.81 -25.21
N THR A 301 2.43 17.86 -26.26
CA THR A 301 1.94 16.67 -26.97
C THR A 301 2.46 16.71 -28.40
N TYR A 302 3.01 15.60 -28.87
CA TYR A 302 3.46 15.48 -30.25
C TYR A 302 2.40 14.83 -31.14
N PHE A 303 2.38 15.23 -32.40
CA PHE A 303 1.53 14.70 -33.45
C PHE A 303 2.44 14.24 -34.57
N LEU A 304 2.60 12.92 -34.72
CA LEU A 304 3.45 12.32 -35.73
C LEU A 304 2.62 11.82 -36.91
N ASN A 305 3.07 12.17 -38.12
CA ASN A 305 2.60 11.56 -39.35
C ASN A 305 3.65 10.58 -39.86
N GLU A 306 3.38 9.28 -39.71
CA GLU A 306 4.34 8.23 -40.09
C GLU A 306 4.56 8.11 -41.60
N LYS A 307 3.71 8.70 -42.45
CA LYS A 307 3.87 8.61 -43.92
C LYS A 307 4.99 9.48 -44.46
N ASN A 308 5.32 10.57 -43.78
CA ASN A 308 6.29 11.57 -44.24
C ASN A 308 7.26 12.00 -43.13
N ASP A 309 7.27 11.27 -42.02
CA ASP A 309 8.01 11.52 -40.78
C ASP A 309 7.76 12.92 -40.17
N SER A 310 6.69 13.62 -40.55
CA SER A 310 6.45 14.98 -40.04
C SER A 310 5.97 14.92 -38.60
N ILE A 311 6.61 15.68 -37.71
CA ILE A 311 6.24 15.78 -36.31
C ILE A 311 5.91 17.24 -35.97
N THR A 312 4.79 17.44 -35.29
CA THR A 312 4.41 18.73 -34.71
C THR A 312 4.29 18.57 -33.21
N ILE A 313 4.92 19.44 -32.43
CA ILE A 313 4.77 19.44 -30.96
C ILE A 313 4.01 20.69 -30.55
N ARG A 314 2.96 20.50 -29.77
CA ARG A 314 2.21 21.58 -29.13
C ARG A 314 2.58 21.64 -27.67
N TRP A 315 3.13 22.77 -27.23
CA TRP A 315 3.59 22.96 -25.86
C TRP A 315 2.42 23.36 -24.97
N ARG A 316 2.31 22.70 -23.82
CA ARG A 316 1.40 23.02 -22.72
C ARG A 316 2.09 23.81 -21.62
N TYR A 317 3.39 23.57 -21.44
CA TYR A 317 4.22 24.28 -20.48
C TYR A 317 5.58 24.65 -21.09
N PRO A 318 6.04 25.91 -20.93
CA PRO A 318 5.29 27.07 -20.43
C PRO A 318 4.17 27.50 -21.40
N SER A 319 2.99 27.85 -20.88
CA SER A 319 1.75 27.98 -21.69
C SER A 319 1.74 29.14 -22.70
N ASP A 320 2.53 30.21 -22.45
CA ASP A 320 2.30 31.50 -23.14
C ASP A 320 3.52 32.02 -23.94
N LYS A 321 4.55 31.18 -24.17
CA LYS A 321 5.85 31.69 -24.69
C LYS A 321 6.46 30.94 -25.86
N LEU A 322 5.91 29.81 -26.28
CA LEU A 322 6.56 28.93 -27.25
C LEU A 322 5.70 28.71 -28.49
N ASP A 323 6.31 28.91 -29.66
CA ASP A 323 5.76 28.43 -30.91
C ASP A 323 5.79 26.91 -30.94
N ASN A 324 4.82 26.31 -31.63
CA ASN A 324 4.80 24.88 -31.88
C ASN A 324 6.08 24.45 -32.63
N PHE A 325 6.73 23.39 -32.17
CA PHE A 325 7.81 22.77 -32.95
C PHE A 325 7.20 22.12 -34.19
N LYS A 326 7.76 22.40 -35.37
CA LYS A 326 7.36 21.76 -36.63
C LYS A 326 8.59 21.22 -37.34
N GLY A 327 8.61 19.91 -37.60
CA GLY A 327 9.80 19.28 -38.16
C GLY A 327 9.56 17.87 -38.65
N LYS A 328 10.65 17.10 -38.68
CA LYS A 328 10.66 15.68 -38.99
C LYS A 328 11.37 14.88 -37.90
N LEU A 329 10.87 13.68 -37.64
CA LEU A 329 11.50 12.67 -36.79
C LEU A 329 12.00 11.53 -37.68
N ILE A 330 13.27 11.62 -38.10
CA ILE A 330 13.89 10.68 -39.04
C ILE A 330 14.49 9.51 -38.26
N ARG A 331 14.21 8.28 -38.69
CA ARG A 331 14.69 7.05 -38.04
C ARG A 331 15.66 6.33 -39.00
N THR A 332 16.95 6.30 -38.69
CA THR A 332 17.98 5.67 -39.54
C THR A 332 18.93 4.82 -38.70
N ASN A 333 19.13 3.54 -39.04
CA ASN A 333 20.14 2.65 -38.41
C ASN A 333 20.19 2.73 -36.87
N ASN A 334 19.04 2.55 -36.20
CA ASN A 334 18.92 2.62 -34.74
C ASN A 334 19.21 4.01 -34.11
N GLN A 335 19.31 5.05 -34.92
CA GLN A 335 19.45 6.44 -34.50
C GLN A 335 18.19 7.22 -34.89
N MET A 336 17.75 8.10 -33.99
CA MET A 336 16.64 9.00 -34.27
C MET A 336 17.15 10.43 -34.37
N PHE A 337 16.69 11.16 -35.37
CA PHE A 337 17.03 12.56 -35.58
C PHE A 337 15.76 13.39 -35.54
N LEU A 338 15.73 14.37 -34.64
CA LEU A 338 14.66 15.35 -34.55
C LEU A 338 15.15 16.65 -35.17
N LYS A 339 14.54 17.06 -36.28
CA LYS A 339 14.94 18.26 -37.03
C LYS A 339 13.71 19.12 -37.32
N GLY A 340 13.65 20.32 -36.77
CA GLY A 340 12.49 21.21 -36.96
C GLY A 340 12.71 22.62 -36.48
N LYS A 341 11.73 23.47 -36.75
CA LYS A 341 11.76 24.89 -36.38
C LYS A 341 10.93 25.13 -35.13
N MET A 342 11.42 25.97 -34.22
CA MET A 342 10.73 26.44 -33.02
C MET A 342 11.24 27.84 -32.66
N ASN A 343 10.34 28.77 -32.32
CA ASN A 343 10.68 30.17 -31.98
C ASN A 343 11.59 30.89 -32.99
N GLY A 344 11.40 30.63 -34.29
CA GLY A 344 12.25 31.23 -35.33
C GLY A 344 13.58 30.50 -35.58
N GLU A 345 14.03 29.65 -34.66
CA GLU A 345 15.30 28.92 -34.71
C GLU A 345 15.13 27.51 -35.32
N MET A 346 16.17 27.06 -36.02
CA MET A 346 16.26 25.73 -36.61
C MET A 346 17.01 24.77 -35.67
N LEU A 347 16.29 23.81 -35.09
CA LEU A 347 16.83 22.79 -34.20
C LEU A 347 17.12 21.49 -34.96
N GLU A 348 18.33 20.98 -34.82
CA GLU A 348 18.73 19.65 -35.30
C GLU A 348 19.40 18.89 -34.16
N MET A 349 18.88 17.71 -33.83
CA MET A 349 19.41 16.91 -32.72
C MET A 349 19.31 15.41 -32.99
N GLN A 350 20.27 14.68 -32.46
CA GLN A 350 20.27 13.23 -32.43
C GLN A 350 19.74 12.75 -31.08
N LEU A 351 18.80 11.81 -31.10
CA LEU A 351 18.16 11.22 -29.94
C LEU A 351 18.68 9.79 -29.76
N LYS A 352 19.37 9.56 -28.64
CA LYS A 352 19.88 8.23 -28.25
C LYS A 352 19.11 7.74 -27.04
N LYS A 353 18.42 6.60 -27.18
CA LYS A 353 17.66 5.96 -26.10
C LYS A 353 18.57 5.48 -24.97
#